data_AF-A0A7X9D1G3-F1
#
_entry.id   AF-A0A7X9D1G3-F1
#
_cell.length_a   1.000
_cell.length_b   1.000
_cell.length_c   1.000
_cell.angle_alpha   90.00
_cell.angle_beta   90.00
_cell.angle_gamma   90.00
#
_symmetry.space_group_name_H-M   'P 1'
#
loop_
_entity.id
_entity.type
_entity.pdbx_description
1 polymer ?
#
loop_
_entity_poly.entity_id
_entity_poly.type
_entity_poly.pdbx_seq_one_letter_code
_entity_poly.pdbx_strand_id
1 'polypeptide(L)'
;MKKFVRGIVILCLVLAVSANLAVAAPESQQKFIYSNGVYLQTVPTKLEGKITLAGKTSRALLKILVLKDETQRWYDVELEDGVFNEEIWFIDGTGEYQVSVLVHKDGRVYSFGPTVFIENTTEVNRFLVPTLHVESNSEEVMTLAEEITKDSKTDIEKAKKIYDWVATNITYDYGKYIMQLNNNYDNDYGALKTLGTLTGVCYDYSTLLAALGRAAGLQVKVVKGYYRSPLRSELHAWNEIYISEQDRWINVDSTFGSSALEKSSYFDSYNFYTNHEKLEEY
;
A
#
# COMPACT_ATOMS: atom_id res chain seq x y z
N MET A 1 -45.83 84.05 29.58
CA MET A 1 -44.42 83.83 29.15
C MET A 1 -44.32 82.42 28.56
N LYS A 2 -44.03 82.34 27.25
CA LYS A 2 -44.00 81.11 26.45
C LYS A 2 -42.84 80.20 26.90
N LYS A 3 -43.10 78.92 27.18
CA LYS A 3 -42.04 77.89 27.28
C LYS A 3 -42.06 77.04 26.00
N PHE A 4 -40.97 77.15 25.25
CA PHE A 4 -40.64 76.31 24.11
C PHE A 4 -40.36 74.88 24.59
N VAL A 5 -41.03 73.89 24.00
CA VAL A 5 -40.64 72.47 24.12
C VAL A 5 -40.08 72.05 22.76
N ARG A 6 -38.79 71.74 22.71
CA ARG A 6 -38.10 71.16 21.55
C ARG A 6 -38.52 69.70 21.42
N GLY A 7 -39.19 69.35 20.32
CA GLY A 7 -39.43 67.96 19.93
C GLY A 7 -38.16 67.32 19.38
N ILE A 8 -37.75 66.20 19.96
CA ILE A 8 -36.67 65.34 19.49
C ILE A 8 -37.25 64.42 18.42
N VAL A 9 -36.69 64.47 17.21
CA VAL A 9 -36.99 63.52 16.12
C VAL A 9 -36.16 62.26 16.38
N ILE A 10 -36.82 61.16 16.72
CA ILE A 10 -36.19 59.84 16.86
C ILE A 10 -36.19 59.16 15.48
N LEU A 11 -35.01 58.98 14.93
CA LEU A 11 -34.76 58.26 13.68
C LEU A 11 -34.78 56.74 13.97
N CYS A 12 -35.88 56.06 13.63
CA CYS A 12 -35.97 54.61 13.74
C CYS A 12 -35.20 53.94 12.58
N LEU A 13 -33.99 53.44 12.87
CA LEU A 13 -33.26 52.53 12.00
C LEU A 13 -33.92 51.13 12.07
N VAL A 14 -34.51 50.69 10.97
CA VAL A 14 -35.00 49.31 10.81
C VAL A 14 -33.82 48.43 10.39
N LEU A 15 -33.29 47.65 11.32
CA LEU A 15 -32.34 46.57 11.04
C LEU A 15 -33.12 45.37 10.49
N ALA A 16 -33.04 45.16 9.18
CA ALA A 16 -33.52 43.93 8.55
C ALA A 16 -32.50 42.80 8.82
N VAL A 17 -32.81 41.91 9.76
CA VAL A 17 -32.05 40.67 9.96
C VAL A 17 -32.58 39.65 8.96
N SER A 18 -31.86 39.45 7.86
CA SER A 18 -32.10 38.32 6.96
C SER A 18 -31.52 37.06 7.59
N ALA A 19 -32.39 36.23 8.18
CA ALA A 19 -32.03 34.88 8.60
C ALA A 19 -31.81 34.01 7.35
N ASN A 20 -30.54 33.80 6.98
CA ASN A 20 -30.18 32.73 6.06
C ASN A 20 -30.42 31.39 6.76
N LEU A 21 -31.56 30.77 6.49
CA LEU A 21 -31.79 29.37 6.82
C LEU A 21 -30.94 28.54 5.85
N ALA A 22 -29.71 28.23 6.24
CA ALA A 22 -28.94 27.18 5.60
C ALA A 22 -29.67 25.86 5.83
N VAL A 23 -30.33 25.36 4.79
CA VAL A 23 -30.86 23.99 4.77
C VAL A 23 -29.65 23.07 4.71
N ALA A 24 -29.34 22.40 5.82
CA ALA A 24 -28.35 21.33 5.82
C ALA A 24 -28.80 20.27 4.81
N ALA A 25 -27.94 19.95 3.85
CA ALA A 25 -28.18 18.81 2.96
C ALA A 25 -28.37 17.55 3.83
N PRO A 26 -29.34 16.68 3.51
CA PRO A 26 -29.51 15.45 4.27
C PRO A 26 -28.22 14.63 4.18
N GLU A 27 -27.63 14.30 5.34
CA GLU A 27 -26.58 13.29 5.43
C GLU A 27 -27.09 12.04 4.72
N SER A 28 -26.40 11.62 3.66
CA SER A 28 -26.73 10.39 2.96
C SER A 28 -26.62 9.26 3.98
N GLN A 29 -27.76 8.64 4.31
CA GLN A 29 -27.78 7.53 5.27
C GLN A 29 -26.90 6.40 4.74
N GLN A 30 -25.74 6.22 5.37
CA GLN A 30 -24.75 5.24 4.94
C GLN A 30 -25.36 3.83 5.06
N LYS A 31 -25.44 3.13 3.93
CA LYS A 31 -26.02 1.79 3.87
C LYS A 31 -24.95 0.74 4.14
N PHE A 32 -25.38 -0.36 4.76
CA PHE A 32 -24.50 -1.48 5.12
C PHE A 32 -25.06 -2.80 4.58
N ILE A 33 -24.15 -3.69 4.19
CA ILE A 33 -24.40 -5.10 3.93
C ILE A 33 -23.95 -5.86 5.18
N TYR A 34 -24.87 -6.62 5.78
CA TYR A 34 -24.57 -7.42 6.98
C TYR A 34 -24.55 -8.91 6.65
N SER A 35 -23.46 -9.59 7.01
CA SER A 35 -23.37 -11.05 6.94
C SER A 35 -22.28 -11.55 7.90
N ASN A 36 -22.51 -12.70 8.54
CA ASN A 36 -21.53 -13.39 9.39
C ASN A 36 -20.85 -12.53 10.47
N GLY A 37 -21.57 -11.56 11.04
CA GLY A 37 -21.02 -10.65 12.06
C GLY A 37 -20.15 -9.51 11.52
N VAL A 38 -20.22 -9.25 10.21
CA VAL A 38 -19.52 -8.14 9.54
C VAL A 38 -20.56 -7.20 8.92
N TYR A 39 -20.45 -5.91 9.22
CA TYR A 39 -21.15 -4.81 8.58
C TYR A 39 -20.20 -4.14 7.60
N LEU A 40 -20.43 -4.32 6.30
CA LEU A 40 -19.65 -3.69 5.23
C LEU A 40 -20.43 -2.50 4.67
N GLN A 41 -19.81 -1.33 4.55
CA GLN A 41 -20.42 -0.18 3.87
C GLN A 41 -20.69 -0.51 2.40
N THR A 42 -21.84 -0.10 1.87
CA THR A 42 -22.12 -0.29 0.44
C THR A 42 -21.16 0.51 -0.41
N VAL A 43 -20.64 -0.11 -1.46
CA VAL A 43 -19.74 0.50 -2.44
C VAL A 43 -20.45 0.63 -3.80
N PRO A 44 -20.01 1.57 -4.67
CA PRO A 44 -20.46 1.61 -6.05
C PRO A 44 -20.16 0.30 -6.78
N THR A 45 -21.03 -0.12 -7.71
CA THR A 45 -20.83 -1.33 -8.52
C THR A 45 -19.84 -1.13 -9.67
N LYS A 46 -19.41 0.10 -9.91
CA LYS A 46 -18.47 0.49 -10.98
C LYS A 46 -17.47 1.48 -10.41
N LEU A 47 -16.18 1.17 -10.52
CA LEU A 47 -15.08 1.92 -9.90
C LEU A 47 -13.88 2.00 -10.85
N GLU A 48 -13.02 3.00 -10.63
CA GLU A 48 -11.77 3.19 -11.36
C GLU A 48 -10.59 2.72 -10.51
N GLY A 49 -10.08 1.53 -10.80
CA GLY A 49 -8.76 1.04 -10.39
C GLY A 49 -8.65 0.57 -8.95
N LYS A 50 -9.53 1.00 -8.04
CA LYS A 50 -9.50 0.59 -6.63
C LYS A 50 -10.86 0.62 -5.95
N ILE A 51 -10.93 -0.07 -4.81
CA ILE A 51 -12.06 -0.07 -3.89
C ILE A 51 -11.58 0.23 -2.47
N THR A 52 -12.39 0.98 -1.72
CA THR A 52 -12.24 1.12 -0.27
C THR A 52 -13.33 0.30 0.43
N LEU A 53 -12.92 -0.67 1.23
CA LEU A 53 -13.79 -1.52 2.04
C LEU A 53 -13.73 -1.06 3.48
N ALA A 54 -14.74 -0.32 3.91
CA ALA A 54 -14.87 0.15 5.28
C ALA A 54 -16.05 -0.52 5.98
N GLY A 55 -15.88 -0.85 7.26
CA GLY A 55 -16.92 -1.54 7.99
C GLY A 55 -16.61 -1.77 9.45
N LYS A 56 -17.48 -2.53 10.10
CA LYS A 56 -17.35 -2.93 11.50
C LYS A 56 -17.65 -4.40 11.67
N THR A 57 -17.03 -5.04 12.65
CA THR A 57 -17.26 -6.44 12.95
C THR A 57 -17.15 -6.74 14.44
N SER A 58 -17.82 -7.80 14.88
CA SER A 58 -17.59 -8.42 16.18
C SER A 58 -16.64 -9.62 16.11
N ARG A 59 -16.07 -9.89 14.93
CA ARG A 59 -15.16 -11.02 14.68
C ARG A 59 -13.72 -10.58 14.93
N ALA A 60 -12.92 -11.49 15.48
CA ALA A 60 -11.55 -11.19 15.88
C ALA A 60 -10.58 -11.11 14.70
N LEU A 61 -10.85 -11.81 13.61
CA LEU A 61 -9.95 -11.88 12.46
C LEU A 61 -10.73 -11.97 11.15
N LEU A 62 -10.38 -11.08 10.23
CA LEU A 62 -10.91 -11.04 8.88
C LEU A 62 -9.78 -11.24 7.86
N LYS A 63 -10.15 -11.65 6.66
CA LYS A 63 -9.33 -11.52 5.44
C LYS A 63 -10.22 -10.98 4.33
N ILE A 64 -9.64 -10.37 3.30
CA ILE A 64 -10.37 -10.05 2.07
C ILE A 64 -9.87 -10.96 0.96
N LEU A 65 -10.81 -11.55 0.23
CA LEU A 65 -10.56 -12.33 -0.98
C LEU A 65 -11.07 -11.56 -2.18
N VAL A 66 -10.15 -11.27 -3.12
CA VAL A 66 -10.44 -10.67 -4.42
C VAL A 66 -10.29 -11.75 -5.47
N LEU A 67 -11.32 -11.92 -6.29
CA LEU A 67 -11.35 -12.85 -7.41
C LEU A 67 -11.53 -12.10 -8.72
N LYS A 68 -10.69 -12.42 -9.70
CA LYS A 68 -10.82 -12.00 -11.10
C LYS A 68 -10.49 -13.19 -11.99
N ASP A 69 -11.48 -13.67 -12.74
CA ASP A 69 -11.38 -14.90 -13.54
C ASP A 69 -10.87 -16.08 -12.68
N GLU A 70 -9.69 -16.64 -12.98
CA GLU A 70 -9.04 -17.70 -12.20
C GLU A 70 -8.09 -17.17 -11.11
N THR A 71 -7.82 -15.87 -11.10
CA THR A 71 -6.89 -15.23 -10.17
C THR A 71 -7.54 -14.99 -8.82
N GLN A 72 -6.84 -15.36 -7.75
CA GLN A 72 -7.26 -15.14 -6.38
C GLN A 72 -6.20 -14.36 -5.62
N ARG A 73 -6.61 -13.30 -4.91
CA ARG A 73 -5.73 -12.52 -4.04
C ARG A 73 -6.32 -12.39 -2.65
N TRP A 74 -5.47 -12.66 -1.66
CA TRP A 74 -5.83 -12.61 -0.25
C TRP A 74 -5.13 -11.44 0.41
N TYR A 75 -5.87 -10.69 1.20
CA TYR A 75 -5.40 -9.55 1.96
C TYR A 75 -5.72 -9.80 3.43
N ASP A 76 -4.74 -9.54 4.29
CA ASP A 76 -5.00 -9.40 5.72
C ASP A 76 -5.78 -8.11 5.97
N VAL A 77 -6.56 -8.09 7.05
CA VAL A 77 -7.38 -6.95 7.43
C VAL A 77 -6.99 -6.54 8.83
N GLU A 78 -6.60 -5.29 8.97
CA GLU A 78 -6.30 -4.72 10.27
C GLU A 78 -7.59 -4.24 10.93
N LEU A 79 -7.71 -4.52 12.23
CA LEU A 79 -8.89 -4.17 13.02
C LEU A 79 -8.48 -3.25 14.16
N GLU A 80 -9.04 -2.05 14.15
CA GLU A 80 -8.95 -1.09 15.26
C GLU A 80 -10.32 -1.03 15.95
N ASP A 81 -10.41 -1.58 17.17
CA ASP A 81 -11.68 -1.69 17.93
C ASP A 81 -12.85 -2.27 17.11
N GLY A 82 -12.55 -3.28 16.29
CA GLY A 82 -13.52 -3.95 15.42
C GLY A 82 -13.93 -3.14 14.19
N VAL A 83 -13.24 -2.04 13.88
CA VAL A 83 -13.39 -1.25 12.65
C VAL A 83 -12.28 -1.62 11.68
N PHE A 84 -12.61 -1.72 10.39
CA PHE A 84 -11.64 -1.90 9.30
C PHE A 84 -11.88 -0.86 8.21
N ASN A 85 -10.81 -0.49 7.51
CA ASN A 85 -10.82 0.43 6.37
C ASN A 85 -9.69 0.09 5.40
N GLU A 86 -9.97 -0.80 4.46
CA GLU A 86 -8.96 -1.37 3.56
C GLU A 86 -9.08 -0.78 2.16
N GLU A 87 -7.97 -0.34 1.59
CA GLU A 87 -7.87 0.06 0.18
C GLU A 87 -7.28 -1.08 -0.65
N ILE A 88 -7.99 -1.50 -1.69
CA ILE A 88 -7.56 -2.58 -2.58
C ILE A 88 -7.52 -2.07 -4.01
N TRP A 89 -6.38 -2.25 -4.66
CA TRP A 89 -6.18 -1.92 -6.07
C TRP A 89 -6.46 -3.13 -6.98
N PHE A 90 -7.20 -2.89 -8.07
CA PHE A 90 -7.55 -3.86 -9.09
C PHE A 90 -6.43 -4.00 -10.12
N ILE A 91 -5.36 -4.69 -9.71
CA ILE A 91 -4.12 -4.87 -10.48
C ILE A 91 -4.17 -5.99 -11.55
N ASP A 92 -5.30 -6.70 -11.68
CA ASP A 92 -5.49 -7.78 -12.66
C ASP A 92 -6.30 -7.31 -13.89
N GLY A 93 -6.32 -6.00 -14.12
CA GLY A 93 -6.91 -5.36 -15.30
C GLY A 93 -8.37 -4.98 -15.16
N THR A 94 -8.97 -4.57 -16.27
CA THR A 94 -10.39 -4.18 -16.36
C THR A 94 -11.36 -5.37 -16.27
N GLY A 95 -12.63 -5.08 -15.95
CA GLY A 95 -13.72 -6.06 -15.93
C GLY A 95 -14.27 -6.35 -14.54
N GLU A 96 -15.01 -7.45 -14.39
CA GLU A 96 -15.72 -7.80 -13.16
C GLU A 96 -14.83 -8.46 -12.11
N TYR A 97 -14.89 -7.96 -10.88
CA TYR A 97 -14.25 -8.50 -9.69
C TYR A 97 -15.31 -8.95 -8.69
N GLN A 98 -15.06 -10.08 -8.03
CA GLN A 98 -15.77 -10.44 -6.81
C GLN A 98 -14.86 -10.14 -5.62
N VAL A 99 -15.37 -9.37 -4.66
CA VAL A 99 -14.63 -9.03 -3.44
C VAL A 99 -15.42 -9.49 -2.23
N SER A 100 -14.84 -10.41 -1.46
CA SER A 100 -15.47 -11.06 -0.32
C SER A 100 -14.71 -10.77 0.97
N VAL A 101 -15.40 -10.26 1.98
CA VAL A 101 -14.86 -10.21 3.35
C VAL A 101 -15.06 -11.58 3.98
N LEU A 102 -13.98 -12.21 4.41
CA LEU A 102 -13.94 -13.54 4.98
C LEU A 102 -13.72 -13.47 6.48
N VAL A 103 -14.46 -14.29 7.21
CA VAL A 103 -14.39 -14.42 8.66
C VAL A 103 -13.63 -15.70 9.01
N HIS A 104 -12.57 -15.55 9.80
CA HIS A 104 -11.81 -16.67 10.32
C HIS A 104 -12.67 -17.58 11.20
N LYS A 105 -12.44 -18.90 11.11
CA LYS A 105 -13.08 -19.90 11.97
C LYS A 105 -12.07 -20.59 12.87
N ASP A 106 -11.18 -21.35 12.25
CA ASP A 106 -10.16 -22.15 12.93
C ASP A 106 -9.03 -22.47 11.97
N GLY A 107 -7.79 -22.43 12.44
CA GLY A 107 -6.60 -22.64 11.61
C GLY A 107 -6.61 -21.80 10.32
N ARG A 108 -6.62 -22.48 9.17
CA ARG A 108 -6.68 -21.86 7.82
C ARG A 108 -8.10 -21.83 7.23
N VAL A 109 -9.11 -22.12 8.02
CA VAL A 109 -10.50 -22.20 7.56
C VAL A 109 -11.18 -20.84 7.74
N TYR A 110 -11.74 -20.35 6.64
CA TYR A 110 -12.49 -19.10 6.59
C TYR A 110 -13.91 -19.36 6.08
N SER A 111 -14.83 -18.45 6.40
CA SER A 111 -16.19 -18.44 5.88
C SER A 111 -16.56 -17.09 5.30
N PHE A 112 -17.41 -17.10 4.28
CA PHE A 112 -17.87 -15.87 3.65
C PHE A 112 -18.68 -15.00 4.62
N GLY A 113 -18.36 -13.71 4.63
CA GLY A 113 -19.20 -12.61 5.11
C GLY A 113 -19.81 -11.85 3.92
N PRO A 114 -19.91 -10.52 3.99
CA PRO A 114 -20.38 -9.69 2.88
C PRO A 114 -19.52 -9.88 1.63
N THR A 115 -20.16 -9.90 0.48
CA THR A 115 -19.52 -9.99 -0.84
C THR A 115 -20.12 -8.94 -1.75
N VAL A 116 -19.27 -8.29 -2.53
CA VAL A 116 -19.64 -7.27 -3.53
C VAL A 116 -19.06 -7.65 -4.88
N PHE A 117 -19.74 -7.24 -5.94
CA PHE A 117 -19.31 -7.41 -7.32
C PHE A 117 -19.09 -6.03 -7.94
N ILE A 118 -17.93 -5.83 -8.54
CA ILE A 118 -17.46 -4.51 -8.97
C ILE A 118 -16.93 -4.62 -10.40
N GLU A 119 -17.38 -3.74 -11.29
CA GLU A 119 -16.77 -3.52 -12.59
C GLU A 119 -15.62 -2.50 -12.46
N ASN A 120 -14.38 -2.94 -12.67
CA ASN A 120 -13.22 -2.05 -12.81
C ASN A 120 -13.13 -1.53 -14.24
N THR A 121 -13.03 -0.21 -14.41
CA THR A 121 -13.07 0.46 -15.71
C THR A 121 -11.73 0.94 -16.24
N THR A 122 -10.66 0.85 -15.45
CA THR A 122 -9.33 1.31 -15.86
C THR A 122 -8.25 0.28 -15.57
N GLU A 123 -7.21 0.29 -16.41
CA GLU A 123 -5.98 -0.43 -16.15
C GLU A 123 -5.21 0.24 -15.00
N VAL A 124 -4.58 -0.58 -14.16
CA VAL A 124 -3.77 -0.14 -13.03
C VAL A 124 -2.35 -0.63 -13.24
N ASN A 125 -1.39 0.29 -13.25
CA ASN A 125 0.02 -0.09 -13.22
C ASN A 125 0.37 -0.60 -11.81
N ARG A 126 0.41 -1.91 -11.64
CA ARG A 126 0.74 -2.60 -10.37
C ARG A 126 2.08 -2.16 -9.77
N PHE A 127 3.00 -1.66 -10.57
CA PHE A 127 4.32 -1.22 -10.12
C PHE A 127 4.32 0.20 -9.55
N LEU A 128 3.17 0.88 -9.48
CA LEU A 128 2.99 2.20 -8.88
C LEU A 128 2.09 2.20 -7.63
N VAL A 129 1.43 1.07 -7.35
CA VAL A 129 0.38 0.98 -6.34
C VAL A 129 0.74 -0.05 -5.28
N PRO A 130 0.14 0.02 -4.08
CA PRO A 130 0.36 -1.00 -3.08
C PRO A 130 -0.12 -2.37 -3.57
N THR A 131 0.62 -3.40 -3.19
CA THR A 131 0.28 -4.80 -3.45
C THR A 131 0.56 -5.62 -2.20
N LEU A 132 0.22 -6.92 -2.20
CA LEU A 132 0.56 -7.81 -1.09
C LEU A 132 2.05 -7.66 -0.69
N HIS A 133 2.29 -7.41 0.60
CA HIS A 133 3.60 -7.17 1.21
C HIS A 133 4.33 -5.88 0.77
N VAL A 134 3.74 -5.06 -0.10
CA VAL A 134 4.31 -3.81 -0.61
C VAL A 134 3.34 -2.68 -0.28
N GLU A 135 3.23 -2.34 1.00
CA GLU A 135 2.25 -1.38 1.54
C GLU A 135 2.66 0.08 1.29
N SER A 136 2.81 0.47 0.00
CA SER A 136 3.29 1.80 -0.41
C SER A 136 2.33 2.96 -0.13
N ASN A 137 1.13 2.68 0.38
CA ASN A 137 0.12 3.65 0.76
C ASN A 137 0.00 3.86 2.28
N SER A 138 0.81 3.18 3.10
CA SER A 138 0.87 3.49 4.53
C SER A 138 1.48 4.86 4.78
N GLU A 139 1.01 5.53 5.83
CA GLU A 139 1.53 6.83 6.24
C GLU A 139 3.02 6.77 6.60
N GLU A 140 3.47 5.71 7.27
CA GLU A 140 4.87 5.49 7.64
C GLU A 140 5.77 5.34 6.41
N VAL A 141 5.35 4.55 5.44
CA VAL A 141 6.11 4.33 4.20
C VAL A 141 6.14 5.61 3.36
N MET A 142 5.01 6.31 3.23
CA MET A 142 4.92 7.56 2.48
C MET A 142 5.80 8.65 3.10
N THR A 143 5.73 8.81 4.42
CA THR A 143 6.51 9.82 5.15
C THR A 143 8.00 9.56 5.00
N LEU A 144 8.45 8.31 5.17
CA LEU A 144 9.85 7.97 5.02
C LEU A 144 10.33 8.12 3.56
N ALA A 145 9.52 7.72 2.58
CA ALA A 145 9.84 7.88 1.17
C ALA A 145 10.02 9.36 0.80
N GLU A 146 9.15 10.24 1.29
CA GLU A 146 9.27 11.69 1.13
C GLU A 146 10.56 12.21 1.78
N GLU A 147 10.87 11.80 3.01
CA GLU A 147 12.09 12.21 3.70
C GLU A 147 13.37 11.81 2.95
N ILE A 148 13.47 10.54 2.55
CA ILE A 148 14.62 9.99 1.82
C ILE A 148 14.80 10.74 0.50
N THR A 149 13.70 11.08 -0.18
CA THR A 149 13.74 11.60 -1.55
C THR A 149 13.62 13.11 -1.67
N LYS A 150 13.41 13.87 -0.58
CA LYS A 150 13.09 15.32 -0.56
C LYS A 150 13.89 16.22 -1.52
N ASP A 151 15.20 15.97 -1.64
CA ASP A 151 16.10 16.80 -2.47
C ASP A 151 16.35 16.24 -3.88
N SER A 152 15.76 15.09 -4.20
CA SER A 152 15.97 14.39 -5.47
C SER A 152 15.17 15.07 -6.58
N LYS A 153 15.77 15.17 -7.77
CA LYS A 153 15.19 15.81 -8.95
C LYS A 153 14.87 14.83 -10.06
N THR A 154 15.45 13.63 -10.01
CA THR A 154 15.28 12.58 -11.02
C THR A 154 14.91 11.24 -10.40
N ASP A 155 14.34 10.34 -11.19
CA ASP A 155 13.98 8.99 -10.76
C ASP A 155 15.21 8.19 -10.34
N ILE A 156 16.34 8.36 -11.04
CA ILE A 156 17.60 7.69 -10.70
C ILE A 156 18.15 8.14 -9.34
N GLU A 157 18.02 9.42 -9.00
CA GLU A 157 18.42 9.93 -7.69
C GLU A 157 17.52 9.40 -6.57
N LYS A 158 16.20 9.37 -6.80
CA LYS A 158 15.26 8.76 -5.86
C LYS A 158 15.58 7.28 -5.65
N ALA A 159 15.73 6.54 -6.74
CA ALA A 159 16.05 5.11 -6.73
C ALA A 159 17.35 4.85 -5.94
N LYS A 160 18.39 5.64 -6.17
CA LYS A 160 19.68 5.49 -5.48
C LYS A 160 19.57 5.75 -3.98
N LYS A 161 18.88 6.82 -3.57
CA LYS A 161 18.73 7.15 -2.15
C LYS A 161 17.90 6.11 -1.40
N ILE A 162 16.82 5.61 -2.02
CA ILE A 162 15.99 4.56 -1.44
C ILE A 162 16.80 3.26 -1.31
N TYR A 163 17.50 2.85 -2.38
CA TYR A 163 18.39 1.70 -2.34
C TYR A 163 19.43 1.82 -1.23
N ASP A 164 20.12 2.97 -1.13
CA ASP A 164 21.14 3.19 -0.12
C ASP A 164 20.55 3.14 1.28
N TRP A 165 19.37 3.73 1.49
CA TRP A 165 18.70 3.71 2.78
C TRP A 165 18.36 2.27 3.19
N VAL A 166 17.72 1.48 2.32
CA VAL A 166 17.36 0.09 2.64
C VAL A 166 18.60 -0.75 2.90
N ALA A 167 19.61 -0.68 2.04
CA ALA A 167 20.87 -1.40 2.21
C ALA A 167 21.61 -1.02 3.51
N THR A 168 21.43 0.20 4.02
CA THR A 168 22.10 0.65 5.25
C THR A 168 21.35 0.27 6.51
N ASN A 169 20.03 0.36 6.48
CA ASN A 169 19.21 0.37 7.69
C ASN A 169 18.61 -1.00 8.02
N ILE A 170 18.56 -1.92 7.05
CA ILE A 170 18.04 -3.26 7.29
C ILE A 170 19.19 -4.20 7.63
N THR A 171 19.00 -5.00 8.68
CA THR A 171 19.94 -6.06 9.09
C THR A 171 19.45 -7.41 8.57
N TYR A 172 20.36 -8.20 7.98
CA TYR A 172 19.99 -9.52 7.45
C TYR A 172 19.66 -10.50 8.58
N ASP A 173 18.47 -11.09 8.54
CA ASP A 173 18.00 -12.05 9.52
C ASP A 173 18.42 -13.48 9.13
N TYR A 174 19.58 -13.90 9.64
CA TYR A 174 20.07 -15.26 9.46
C TYR A 174 19.19 -16.31 10.15
N GLY A 175 18.48 -15.97 11.23
CA GLY A 175 17.58 -16.89 11.90
C GLY A 175 16.38 -17.26 11.02
N LYS A 176 15.70 -16.23 10.49
CA LYS A 176 14.61 -16.38 9.51
C LYS A 176 15.10 -17.12 8.26
N TYR A 177 16.28 -16.79 7.76
CA TYR A 177 16.88 -17.51 6.62
C TYR A 177 17.09 -19.01 6.90
N ILE A 178 17.68 -19.37 8.05
CA ILE A 178 17.86 -20.80 8.42
C ILE A 178 16.51 -21.51 8.59
N MET A 179 15.48 -20.84 9.11
CA MET A 179 14.13 -21.41 9.16
C MET A 179 13.58 -21.69 7.76
N GLN A 180 13.73 -20.74 6.81
CA GLN A 180 13.31 -20.91 5.43
C GLN A 180 14.02 -22.08 4.73
N LEU A 181 15.31 -22.27 4.96
CA LEU A 181 16.06 -23.43 4.44
C LEU A 181 15.50 -24.77 4.95
N ASN A 182 14.85 -24.77 6.11
CA ASN A 182 14.19 -25.93 6.69
C ASN A 182 12.68 -26.01 6.34
N ASN A 183 12.23 -25.26 5.31
CA ASN A 183 10.83 -25.12 4.91
C ASN A 183 9.90 -24.64 6.04
N ASN A 184 10.46 -23.93 7.02
CA ASN A 184 9.70 -23.32 8.10
C ASN A 184 9.51 -21.83 7.81
N TYR A 185 8.34 -21.49 7.29
CA TYR A 185 7.95 -20.12 6.99
C TYR A 185 7.01 -19.61 8.08
N ASP A 186 7.43 -18.54 8.77
CA ASP A 186 6.60 -17.82 9.76
C ASP A 186 5.38 -17.12 9.12
N ASN A 187 5.45 -16.84 7.81
CA ASN A 187 4.50 -16.03 7.05
C ASN A 187 4.38 -14.60 7.58
N ASP A 188 5.45 -14.09 8.21
CA ASP A 188 5.54 -12.73 8.73
C ASP A 188 6.41 -11.91 7.78
N TYR A 189 5.77 -11.34 6.75
CA TYR A 189 6.41 -10.58 5.67
C TYR A 189 5.65 -9.27 5.44
N GLY A 190 6.30 -8.30 4.80
CA GLY A 190 5.69 -7.02 4.48
C GLY A 190 6.67 -5.86 4.59
N ALA A 191 6.46 -4.82 3.81
CA ALA A 191 7.26 -3.61 3.89
C ALA A 191 7.08 -2.94 5.25
N LEU A 192 5.85 -2.88 5.78
CA LEU A 192 5.60 -2.31 7.12
C LEU A 192 6.28 -3.11 8.23
N LYS A 193 6.21 -4.42 8.16
CA LYS A 193 6.88 -5.28 9.13
C LYS A 193 8.38 -5.07 9.12
N THR A 194 8.97 -5.02 7.93
CA THR A 194 10.41 -4.79 7.74
C THR A 194 10.80 -3.40 8.23
N LEU A 195 9.97 -2.38 7.98
CA LEU A 195 10.20 -1.01 8.44
C LEU A 195 10.14 -0.91 9.97
N GLY A 196 9.20 -1.61 10.62
CA GLY A 196 9.06 -1.61 12.07
C GLY A 196 10.13 -2.42 12.81
N THR A 197 10.70 -3.46 12.19
CA THR A 197 11.71 -4.34 12.81
C THR A 197 13.14 -4.01 12.39
N LEU A 198 13.33 -3.39 11.23
CA LEU A 198 14.62 -3.15 10.58
C LEU A 198 15.44 -4.43 10.33
N THR A 199 14.75 -5.57 10.20
CA THR A 199 15.37 -6.88 9.98
C THR A 199 14.60 -7.67 8.93
N GLY A 200 15.28 -8.51 8.16
CA GLY A 200 14.62 -9.41 7.22
C GLY A 200 15.58 -10.18 6.33
N VAL A 201 15.02 -10.95 5.38
CA VAL A 201 15.78 -11.65 4.33
C VAL A 201 15.58 -10.96 2.97
N CYS A 202 16.13 -11.52 1.88
CA CYS A 202 16.09 -10.89 0.56
C CYS A 202 14.69 -10.43 0.10
N TYR A 203 13.65 -11.21 0.42
CA TYR A 203 12.27 -10.84 0.12
C TYR A 203 11.85 -9.57 0.86
N ASP A 204 12.11 -9.48 2.16
CA ASP A 204 11.78 -8.33 3.02
C ASP A 204 12.49 -7.05 2.56
N TYR A 205 13.77 -7.16 2.17
CA TYR A 205 14.52 -6.04 1.58
C TYR A 205 13.87 -5.56 0.28
N SER A 206 13.52 -6.51 -0.59
CA SER A 206 12.97 -6.21 -1.91
C SER A 206 11.57 -5.60 -1.84
N THR A 207 10.73 -6.05 -0.91
CA THR A 207 9.37 -5.51 -0.74
C THR A 207 9.40 -4.13 -0.07
N LEU A 208 10.26 -3.89 0.91
CA LEU A 208 10.44 -2.56 1.50
C LEU A 208 10.98 -1.55 0.48
N LEU A 209 11.99 -1.94 -0.32
CA LEU A 209 12.51 -1.09 -1.39
C LEU A 209 11.41 -0.74 -2.41
N ALA A 210 10.60 -1.73 -2.79
CA ALA A 210 9.46 -1.50 -3.67
C ALA A 210 8.43 -0.56 -3.04
N ALA A 211 8.10 -0.73 -1.76
CA ALA A 211 7.09 0.10 -1.10
C ALA A 211 7.53 1.56 -1.03
N LEU A 212 8.77 1.81 -0.61
CA LEU A 212 9.36 3.16 -0.57
C LEU A 212 9.47 3.76 -1.98
N GLY A 213 9.88 2.97 -2.97
CA GLY A 213 10.00 3.41 -4.36
C GLY A 213 8.64 3.81 -4.96
N ARG A 214 7.63 2.97 -4.78
CA ARG A 214 6.26 3.22 -5.23
C ARG A 214 5.66 4.44 -4.55
N ALA A 215 5.87 4.59 -3.24
CA ALA A 215 5.47 5.78 -2.50
C ALA A 215 6.16 7.07 -2.99
N ALA A 216 7.40 6.97 -3.48
CA ALA A 216 8.13 8.07 -4.11
C ALA A 216 7.76 8.31 -5.60
N GLY A 217 6.77 7.58 -6.12
CA GLY A 217 6.28 7.67 -7.49
C GLY A 217 7.11 6.92 -8.54
N LEU A 218 8.01 6.02 -8.12
CA LEU A 218 8.79 5.17 -9.03
C LEU A 218 8.02 3.92 -9.39
N GLN A 219 8.15 3.44 -10.63
CA GLN A 219 7.69 2.10 -10.98
C GLN A 219 8.71 1.09 -10.48
N VAL A 220 8.33 0.28 -9.48
CA VAL A 220 9.22 -0.70 -8.87
C VAL A 220 8.61 -2.09 -8.88
N LYS A 221 9.32 -3.02 -9.48
CA LYS A 221 9.01 -4.44 -9.45
C LYS A 221 9.68 -5.08 -8.25
N VAL A 222 9.04 -6.10 -7.69
CA VAL A 222 9.75 -7.11 -6.91
C VAL A 222 10.00 -8.30 -7.83
N VAL A 223 11.24 -8.74 -7.92
CA VAL A 223 11.67 -9.83 -8.78
C VAL A 223 12.06 -11.01 -7.92
N LYS A 224 11.57 -12.20 -8.27
CA LYS A 224 11.98 -13.47 -7.69
C LYS A 224 12.75 -14.26 -8.73
N GLY A 225 13.84 -14.88 -8.29
CA GLY A 225 14.65 -15.70 -9.16
C GLY A 225 15.68 -16.53 -8.41
N TYR A 226 16.78 -16.84 -9.09
CA TYR A 226 17.93 -17.51 -8.49
C TYR A 226 19.14 -16.60 -8.46
N TYR A 227 19.86 -16.61 -7.35
CA TYR A 227 21.26 -16.17 -7.32
C TYR A 227 22.17 -17.39 -7.51
N ARG A 228 23.11 -17.31 -8.46
CA ARG A 228 24.04 -18.39 -8.82
C ARG A 228 25.49 -17.93 -8.82
N SER A 229 26.30 -18.63 -8.07
CA SER A 229 27.76 -18.56 -8.11
C SER A 229 28.33 -19.98 -8.12
N PRO A 230 29.64 -20.16 -8.40
CA PRO A 230 30.28 -21.48 -8.33
C PRO A 230 30.11 -22.20 -6.98
N LEU A 231 29.81 -21.46 -5.90
CA LEU A 231 29.71 -21.98 -4.53
C LEU A 231 28.27 -22.00 -3.99
N ARG A 232 27.32 -21.35 -4.66
CA ARG A 232 25.98 -21.10 -4.11
C ARG A 232 24.94 -21.04 -5.23
N SER A 233 23.80 -21.69 -5.02
CA SER A 233 22.62 -21.53 -5.86
C SER A 233 21.41 -21.50 -4.96
N GLU A 234 20.67 -20.39 -4.94
CA GLU A 234 19.55 -20.22 -4.03
C GLU A 234 18.45 -19.36 -4.63
N LEU A 235 17.23 -19.52 -4.11
CA LEU A 235 16.15 -18.57 -4.37
C LEU A 235 16.52 -17.22 -3.79
N HIS A 236 16.29 -16.18 -4.58
CA HIS A 236 16.63 -14.82 -4.22
C HIS A 236 15.56 -13.85 -4.70
N ALA A 237 15.52 -12.67 -4.08
CA ALA A 237 14.62 -11.59 -4.45
C ALA A 237 15.35 -10.25 -4.52
N TRP A 238 15.02 -9.44 -5.52
CA TRP A 238 15.60 -8.13 -5.79
C TRP A 238 14.57 -7.22 -6.47
N ASN A 239 15.00 -6.05 -6.97
CA ASN A 239 14.12 -5.09 -7.61
C ASN A 239 14.58 -4.72 -9.03
N GLU A 240 13.61 -4.39 -9.86
CA GLU A 240 13.81 -3.63 -11.09
C GLU A 240 13.07 -2.29 -10.94
N ILE A 241 13.74 -1.19 -11.28
CA ILE A 241 13.17 0.16 -11.18
C ILE A 241 13.18 0.81 -12.57
N TYR A 242 12.05 1.32 -13.02
CA TYR A 242 11.99 2.06 -14.28
C TYR A 242 12.45 3.49 -14.06
N ILE A 243 13.41 3.93 -14.87
CA ILE A 243 13.98 5.27 -14.82
C ILE A 243 13.48 6.04 -16.03
N SER A 244 12.53 6.95 -15.81
CA SER A 244 11.79 7.60 -16.91
C SER A 244 12.70 8.48 -17.78
N GLU A 245 13.72 9.11 -17.21
CA GLU A 245 14.66 9.96 -17.96
C GLU A 245 15.56 9.16 -18.91
N GLN A 246 15.63 7.84 -18.73
CA GLN A 246 16.47 6.93 -19.53
C GLN A 246 15.64 5.92 -20.32
N ASP A 247 14.31 5.93 -20.16
CA ASP A 247 13.37 4.98 -20.76
C ASP A 247 13.83 3.51 -20.63
N ARG A 248 14.27 3.11 -19.43
CA ARG A 248 14.73 1.75 -19.18
C ARG A 248 14.54 1.30 -17.73
N TRP A 249 14.52 -0.01 -17.55
CA TRP A 249 14.60 -0.65 -16.25
C TRP A 249 16.06 -0.80 -15.82
N ILE A 250 16.35 -0.49 -14.55
CA ILE A 250 17.62 -0.78 -13.88
C ILE A 250 17.42 -1.91 -12.88
N ASN A 251 18.47 -2.69 -12.64
CA ASN A 251 18.47 -3.74 -11.62
C ASN A 251 19.07 -3.24 -10.32
N VAL A 252 18.45 -3.61 -9.21
CA VAL A 252 18.85 -3.16 -7.88
C VAL A 252 18.70 -4.30 -6.88
N ASP A 253 19.73 -4.59 -6.09
CA ASP A 253 19.70 -5.60 -5.03
C ASP A 253 20.25 -5.04 -3.71
N SER A 254 19.34 -4.52 -2.88
CA SER A 254 19.67 -3.94 -1.58
C SER A 254 20.16 -4.97 -0.56
N THR A 255 19.88 -6.27 -0.77
CA THR A 255 20.35 -7.33 0.12
C THR A 255 21.85 -7.48 0.01
N PHE A 256 22.39 -7.63 -1.21
CA PHE A 256 23.84 -7.70 -1.40
C PHE A 256 24.50 -6.32 -1.27
N GLY A 257 23.78 -5.25 -1.60
CA GLY A 257 24.17 -3.87 -1.32
C GLY A 257 24.36 -3.57 0.17
N SER A 258 23.75 -4.35 1.08
CA SER A 258 23.92 -4.14 2.54
C SER A 258 25.32 -4.50 3.05
N SER A 259 26.08 -5.28 2.29
CA SER A 259 27.45 -5.61 2.67
C SER A 259 28.37 -4.40 2.49
N ALA A 260 29.14 -4.08 3.53
CA ALA A 260 29.99 -2.88 3.58
C ALA A 260 31.04 -2.78 2.45
N LEU A 261 31.35 -3.89 1.78
CA LEU A 261 32.31 -3.96 0.68
C LEU A 261 31.68 -3.74 -0.70
N GLU A 262 30.37 -3.93 -0.87
CA GLU A 262 29.72 -4.04 -2.19
C GLU A 262 28.55 -3.06 -2.37
N LYS A 263 28.44 -2.04 -1.51
CA LYS A 263 27.25 -1.19 -1.44
C LYS A 263 26.91 -0.48 -2.76
N SER A 264 27.87 -0.14 -3.61
CA SER A 264 27.61 0.39 -4.95
C SER A 264 27.54 -0.67 -6.06
N SER A 265 27.96 -1.90 -5.77
CA SER A 265 28.15 -2.95 -6.79
C SER A 265 26.83 -3.54 -7.30
N TYR A 266 25.72 -3.32 -6.59
CA TYR A 266 24.41 -3.90 -6.90
C TYR A 266 23.33 -2.86 -7.22
N PHE A 267 23.74 -1.66 -7.63
CA PHE A 267 22.86 -0.63 -8.20
C PHE A 267 23.20 -0.43 -9.67
N ASP A 268 22.28 -0.85 -10.56
CA ASP A 268 22.41 -0.75 -12.03
C ASP A 268 23.73 -1.35 -12.56
N SER A 269 24.12 -2.50 -12.02
CA SER A 269 25.39 -3.15 -12.35
C SER A 269 25.35 -3.79 -13.74
N TYR A 270 26.37 -3.52 -14.56
CA TYR A 270 26.48 -4.08 -15.92
C TYR A 270 26.48 -5.63 -15.93
N ASN A 271 27.08 -6.25 -14.92
CA ASN A 271 27.20 -7.71 -14.81
C ASN A 271 26.11 -8.34 -13.93
N PHE A 272 25.02 -7.63 -13.62
CA PHE A 272 23.99 -8.11 -12.69
C PHE A 272 23.46 -9.52 -13.06
N TYR A 273 23.10 -9.73 -14.32
CA TYR A 273 22.56 -11.01 -14.79
C TYR A 273 23.61 -12.12 -14.99
N THR A 274 24.88 -11.89 -14.64
CA THR A 274 25.87 -12.98 -14.64
C THR A 274 25.62 -13.96 -13.49
N ASN A 275 24.99 -13.50 -12.42
CA ASN A 275 24.68 -14.30 -11.24
C ASN A 275 23.21 -14.19 -10.78
N HIS A 276 22.42 -13.22 -11.26
CA HIS A 276 20.97 -13.19 -11.06
C HIS A 276 20.22 -13.76 -12.27
N GLU A 277 19.42 -14.81 -12.04
CA GLU A 277 18.54 -15.42 -13.04
C GLU A 277 17.08 -15.16 -12.66
N LYS A 278 16.40 -14.32 -13.44
CA LYS A 278 15.00 -13.94 -13.22
C LYS A 278 14.03 -15.08 -13.54
N LEU A 279 13.04 -15.31 -12.67
CA LEU A 279 11.94 -16.24 -12.91
C LEU A 279 10.61 -15.51 -13.06
N GLU A 280 10.28 -14.66 -12.08
CA GLU A 280 8.97 -14.03 -11.95
C GLU A 280 9.12 -12.59 -11.44
N GLU A 281 8.15 -11.75 -11.77
CA GLU A 281 8.04 -10.38 -11.26
C GLU A 281 6.63 -10.13 -10.72
N TYR A 282 6.51 -9.29 -9.69
CA TYR A 282 5.24 -8.94 -9.07
C TYR A 282 5.19 -7.51 -8.55
#